data_AF-A0A6B3FYI0-F1
#
_entry.id   AF-A0A6B3FYI0-F1
#
_cell.length_a   1.000
_cell.length_b   1.000
_cell.length_c   1.000
_cell.angle_alpha   90.00
_cell.angle_beta   90.00
_cell.angle_gamma   90.00
#
_symmetry.space_group_name_H-M   'P 1'
#
loop_
_entity.id
_entity.type
_entity.pdbx_description
1 polymer ?
#
loop_
_entity_poly.entity_id
_entity_poly.type
_entity_poly.pdbx_seq_one_letter_code
_entity_poly.pdbx_strand_id
1 'polypeptide(L)' 'MSTQNRLTHIDEAGAARMVDVSAKDVTTRVARASGRVLVAPRVIELLRGEGVPKGDALATA' A
#
# COMPACT_ATOMS: atom_id res chain seq x y z
N MET A 1 -6.48 16.20 29.99
CA MET A 1 -6.02 14.82 29.73
C MET A 1 -5.98 14.62 28.23
N SER A 2 -4.78 14.46 27.65
CA SER A 2 -4.64 14.15 26.23
C SER A 2 -5.13 12.73 25.99
N THR A 3 -6.18 12.59 25.19
CA THR A 3 -6.70 11.29 24.76
C THR A 3 -5.70 10.68 23.79
N GLN A 4 -4.71 9.94 24.28
CA GLN A 4 -3.78 9.22 23.41
C GLN A 4 -4.56 8.14 22.66
N ASN A 5 -4.64 8.30 21.34
CA ASN A 5 -5.36 7.39 20.46
C ASN A 5 -4.64 6.03 20.47
N ARG A 6 -5.20 5.04 21.18
CA ARG A 6 -4.60 3.71 21.33
C ARG A 6 -4.48 3.00 19.98
N LEU A 7 -3.27 2.55 19.63
CA LEU A 7 -3.03 1.74 18.43
C LEU A 7 -3.76 0.40 18.54
N THR A 8 -4.48 0.00 17.50
CA THR A 8 -5.30 -1.22 17.52
C THR A 8 -4.52 -2.47 17.14
N HIS A 9 -3.49 -2.33 16.30
CA HIS A 9 -2.67 -3.45 15.77
C HIS A 9 -1.43 -3.76 16.62
N ILE A 10 -1.29 -3.12 17.79
CA ILE A 10 -0.18 -3.31 18.72
C ILE A 10 -0.76 -3.80 20.06
N ASP A 11 -0.10 -4.78 20.69
CA ASP A 11 -0.45 -5.29 22.01
C ASP A 11 0.20 -4.49 23.15
N GLU A 12 -0.02 -4.91 24.39
CA GLU A 12 0.49 -4.23 25.59
C GLU A 12 2.02 -4.37 25.75
N ALA A 13 2.62 -5.39 25.14
CA ALA A 13 4.06 -5.59 25.09
C ALA A 13 4.73 -4.82 23.93
N GLY A 14 3.95 -4.14 23.09
CA GLY A 14 4.44 -3.41 21.91
C GLY A 14 4.62 -4.29 20.67
N ALA A 15 4.18 -5.54 20.70
CA ALA A 15 4.26 -6.45 19.57
C ALA A 15 3.06 -6.29 18.62
N ALA A 16 3.27 -6.58 17.34
CA ALA A 16 2.22 -6.54 16.34
C ALA A 16 1.21 -7.69 16.56
N ARG A 17 -0.08 -7.38 16.48
CA ARG A 17 -1.16 -8.36 16.54
C ARG A 17 -2.27 -8.04 15.54
N MET A 18 -2.95 -9.07 15.06
CA MET A 18 -4.17 -8.90 14.26
C MET A 18 -5.34 -8.56 15.18
N VAL A 19 -6.16 -7.60 14.77
CA VAL A 19 -7.39 -7.26 15.50
C VAL A 19 -8.48 -8.27 15.14
N ASP A 20 -9.10 -8.89 16.15
CA ASP A 20 -10.31 -9.68 15.94
C ASP A 20 -11.46 -8.77 15.49
N VAL A 21 -12.00 -9.06 14.31
CA VAL A 21 -13.11 -8.33 13.70
C VAL A 21 -14.36 -9.20 13.52
N SER A 22 -14.36 -10.41 14.09
CA SER A 22 -15.41 -11.42 13.88
C SER A 22 -16.80 -10.97 14.33
N ALA A 23 -16.87 -10.09 15.34
CA ALA A 23 -18.12 -9.52 15.84
C ALA A 23 -18.62 -8.29 15.04
N LYS A 24 -17.93 -7.87 13.99
CA LYS A 24 -18.35 -6.70 13.18
C LYS A 24 -19.34 -7.11 12.11
N ASP A 25 -20.38 -6.30 11.93
CA ASP A 25 -21.33 -6.50 10.83
C ASP A 25 -20.66 -6.38 9.46
N VAL A 26 -21.02 -7.30 8.57
CA VAL A 26 -20.59 -7.28 7.18
C VAL A 26 -21.29 -6.11 6.47
N THR A 27 -20.48 -5.26 5.85
CA THR A 27 -20.92 -4.05 5.15
C THR A 27 -20.14 -3.91 3.85
N THR A 28 -20.75 -3.32 2.82
CA THR A 28 -20.03 -3.00 1.57
C THR A 28 -19.02 -1.89 1.84
N ARG A 29 -17.74 -2.17 1.58
CA ARG A 29 -16.64 -1.22 1.80
C ARG A 29 -15.79 -1.13 0.55
N VAL A 30 -15.40 0.09 0.18
CA VAL A 30 -14.52 0.37 -0.94
C VAL A 30 -13.41 1.28 -0.46
N ALA A 31 -12.19 1.04 -0.93
CA ALA A 31 -11.03 1.90 -0.70
C ALA A 31 -10.30 2.12 -2.02
N ARG A 32 -9.72 3.32 -2.19
CA ARG A 32 -8.88 3.67 -3.33
C ARG A 32 -7.54 4.17 -2.80
N ALA A 33 -6.44 3.66 -3.36
CA ALA A 33 -5.10 4.12 -3.08
C ALA A 33 -4.41 4.55 -4.38
N SER A 34 -3.36 5.37 -4.25
CA SER A 34 -2.49 5.77 -5.36
C SER A 34 -1.05 5.84 -4.89
N GLY A 35 -0.11 5.49 -5.75
CA GLY A 35 1.33 5.62 -5.51
C GLY A 35 2.01 6.35 -6.66
N ARG A 36 3.28 6.72 -6.47
CA ARG A 36 4.13 7.31 -7.52
C ARG A 36 5.51 6.68 -7.42
N VAL A 37 6.11 6.41 -8.58
CA VAL A 37 7.51 5.98 -8.68
C VAL A 37 8.28 7.12 -9.34
N LEU A 38 9.21 7.72 -8.60
CA LEU A 38 10.08 8.77 -9.13
C LEU A 38 11.23 8.12 -9.89
N VAL A 39 11.40 8.51 -11.14
CA VAL A 39 12.42 7.96 -12.04
C VAL A 39 13.10 9.07 -12.83
N ALA A 40 14.28 8.78 -13.36
CA ALA A 40 14.95 9.69 -14.28
C ALA A 40 14.16 9.83 -15.60
N PRO A 41 14.25 10.97 -16.32
CA PRO A 41 13.57 11.16 -17.60
C PRO A 41 13.85 10.04 -18.62
N ARG A 42 15.09 9.52 -18.62
CA ARG A 42 15.50 8.39 -19.48
C ARG A 42 14.66 7.14 -19.28
N VAL A 43 14.17 6.88 -18.07
CA VAL A 43 13.30 5.72 -17.80
C VAL A 43 11.95 5.91 -18.47
N ILE A 44 11.41 7.14 -18.46
CA ILE A 44 10.15 7.44 -19.15
C ILE A 44 10.29 7.29 -20.66
N GLU A 45 11.42 7.67 -21.24
CA GLU A 45 11.71 7.43 -22.67
C GLU A 45 11.72 5.94 -23.00
N LEU A 46 12.42 5.12 -22.19
CA LEU A 46 12.48 3.68 -22.40
C LEU A 46 11.10 3.02 -22.27
N LEU A 47 10.31 3.43 -21.27
CA LEU A 47 8.95 2.90 -21.06
C LEU A 47 7.98 3.28 -22.18
N ARG A 48 8.20 4.40 -22.88
CA ARG A 48 7.37 4.83 -24.03
C ARG A 48 7.87 4.26 -25.36
N GLY A 49 9.15 3.90 -25.44
CA GLY A 49 9.80 3.34 -26.62
C GLY A 49 9.76 1.82 -26.63
N GLU A 50 10.88 1.19 -26.97
CA GLU A 50 10.97 -0.28 -27.13
C GLU A 50 11.02 -1.06 -25.80
N GLY A 51 10.82 -0.38 -24.66
CA GLY A 51 10.81 -0.99 -23.34
C GLY A 51 12.18 -1.03 -22.68
N VAL A 52 12.30 -1.89 -21.67
CA VAL A 52 13.53 -2.09 -20.89
C VAL A 52 14.06 -3.51 -21.11
N PRO A 53 15.35 -3.79 -20.86
CA PRO A 53 15.92 -5.13 -21.05
C PRO A 53 15.23 -6.26 -20.28
N LYS A 54 14.42 -5.91 -19.28
CA LYS A 54 13.64 -6.84 -18.45
C LYS A 54 12.22 -7.09 -18.98
N GLY A 55 11.86 -6.57 -20.15
CA GLY A 55 10.53 -6.68 -20.74
C GLY A 55 9.63 -5.50 -20.42
N ASP A 56 8.31 -5.69 -20.57
CA ASP A 56 7.31 -4.65 -20.32
C ASP A 56 7.11 -4.44 -18.81
N ALA A 57 7.51 -3.26 -18.31
CA ALA A 57 7.44 -2.93 -16.90
C ALA A 57 6.04 -2.51 -16.43
N LEU A 58 5.17 -2.01 -17.31
CA LEU A 58 3.81 -1.58 -16.93
C LEU A 58 2.84 -2.76 -16.92
N ALA A 59 2.98 -3.69 -17.87
CA ALA A 59 2.17 -4.91 -17.87
C ALA A 59 2.50 -5.84 -16.68
N THR A 60 3.72 -5.75 -16.12
CA THR A 60 4.16 -6.58 -14.99
C THR A 60 3.74 -6.02 -13.63
N ALA A 61 3.56 -4.69 -13.51
CA ALA A 61 3.30 -3.99 -12.25
C ALA A 61 1.87 -4.23 -11.72
#